data_AF-A0A2W4MAW1-F1
#
_entry.id   AF-A0A2W4MAW1-F1
#
_cell.length_a   1.000
_cell.length_b   1.000
_cell.length_c   1.000
_cell.angle_alpha   90.00
_cell.angle_beta   90.00
_cell.angle_gamma   90.00
#
_symmetry.space_group_name_H-M   'P 1'
#
loop_
_entity.id
_entity.type
_entity.pdbx_description
1 polymer ?
#
loop_
_entity_poly.entity_id
_entity_poly.type
_entity_poly.pdbx_seq_one_letter_code
_entity_poly.pdbx_strand_id
1 'polypeptide(L)' 'MLGWRVAGSRDAAGALRRLAGDLIAGTVWLLALNLAASPLGLHVGWNPVSALIAGSLGLPGVAALLVLAATAARLP' A
#
# COMPACT_ATOMS: atom_id res chain seq x y z
N MET A 1 -14.04 6.92 -6.83
CA MET A 1 -13.92 8.09 -5.93
C MET A 1 -12.49 8.66 -5.81
N LEU A 2 -11.54 8.33 -6.70
CA LEU A 2 -10.21 8.97 -6.72
C LEU A 2 -10.18 10.29 -7.51
N GLY A 3 -10.94 10.38 -8.61
CA GLY A 3 -10.88 11.52 -9.54
C GLY A 3 -11.32 12.87 -8.95
N TRP A 4 -12.27 12.88 -8.01
CA TRP A 4 -12.80 14.13 -7.44
C TRP A 4 -11.91 14.76 -6.36
N ARG A 5 -11.01 13.98 -5.74
CA ARG A 5 -10.12 14.47 -4.67
C ARG A 5 -8.79 15.03 -5.20
N VAL A 6 -8.40 14.63 -6.42
CA VAL A 6 -7.20 15.14 -7.11
C VAL A 6 -7.54 16.38 -7.95
N ALA A 7 -8.76 16.49 -8.46
CA ALA A 7 -9.22 17.66 -9.21
C ALA A 7 -9.38 18.94 -8.36
N GLY A 8 -9.23 18.86 -7.03
CA GLY A 8 -9.39 19.98 -6.10
C GLY A 8 -8.12 20.74 -5.74
N SER A 9 -6.92 20.25 -6.08
CA SER A 9 -5.67 20.96 -5.75
C SER A 9 -5.19 21.77 -6.95
N ARG A 10 -5.22 23.10 -6.82
CA ARG A 10 -4.71 24.06 -7.81
C ARG A 10 -3.17 24.03 -7.95
N ASP A 11 -2.46 23.17 -7.21
CA ASP A 11 -1.01 23.07 -7.16
C ASP A 11 -0.50 21.63 -7.32
N ALA A 12 0.15 21.33 -8.46
CA ALA A 12 0.75 20.02 -8.76
C ALA A 12 1.78 19.57 -7.70
N ALA A 13 2.48 20.52 -7.07
CA ALA A 13 3.43 20.24 -6.00
C ALA A 13 2.77 19.62 -4.75
N GLY A 14 1.52 19.99 -4.44
CA GLY A 14 0.77 19.43 -3.33
C GLY A 14 0.35 17.97 -3.59
N ALA A 15 -0.04 17.66 -4.82
CA ALA A 15 -0.35 16.30 -5.24
C ALA A 15 0.90 15.40 -5.21
N LEU A 16 2.04 15.89 -5.67
CA LEU A 16 3.31 15.15 -5.64
C LEU A 16 3.76 14.86 -4.20
N ARG A 17 3.68 15.86 -3.31
CA ARG A 17 4.03 15.69 -1.89
C ARG A 17 3.16 14.65 -1.20
N ARG A 18 1.86 14.60 -1.51
CA ARG A 18 0.95 13.58 -1.00
C ARG A 18 1.30 12.19 -1.51
N LEU A 19 1.52 12.05 -2.83
CA LEU A 19 1.92 10.77 -3.41
C LEU A 19 3.23 10.25 -2.81
N ALA A 20 4.22 11.13 -2.60
CA ALA A 20 5.45 10.78 -1.92
C ALA A 20 5.20 10.34 -0.47
N GLY A 21 4.35 11.06 0.27
CA GLY A 21 3.95 10.69 1.63
C GLY A 21 3.26 9.32 1.69
N ASP A 22 2.34 9.04 0.78
CA ASP A 22 1.66 7.75 0.67
C ASP A 22 2.64 6.63 0.30
N LEU A 23 3.61 6.89 -0.60
CA LEU A 23 4.66 5.92 -0.93
C LEU A 23 5.49 5.52 0.29
N ILE A 24 5.92 6.51 1.08
CA ILE A 24 6.75 6.30 2.26
C ILE A 24 5.94 5.57 3.33
N ALA A 25 4.72 6.05 3.64
CA ALA A 25 3.84 5.43 4.62
C ALA A 25 3.50 3.98 4.25
N GLY A 26 3.18 3.74 2.98
CA GLY A 26 2.89 2.40 2.48
C GLY A 26 4.10 1.47 2.48
N THR A 27 5.30 2.00 2.23
CA THR A 27 6.55 1.23 2.36
C THR A 27 6.79 0.80 3.81
N VAL A 28 6.61 1.71 4.77
CA VAL A 28 6.73 1.39 6.20
C VAL A 28 5.70 0.32 6.61
N TRP A 29 4.47 0.45 6.13
CA TRP A 29 3.41 -0.53 6.37
C TRP A 29 3.72 -1.91 5.81
N LEU A 30 4.18 -1.99 4.55
CA LEU A 30 4.57 -3.25 3.93
C LEU A 30 5.74 -3.90 4.66
N LEU A 31 6.71 -3.12 5.11
CA LEU A 31 7.84 -3.62 5.89
C LEU A 31 7.37 -4.22 7.22
N ALA A 32 6.55 -3.48 7.97
CA ALA A 32 5.97 -3.95 9.23
C ALA A 32 5.13 -5.21 9.04
N LEU A 33 4.35 -5.27 7.96
CA LEU A 33 3.52 -6.42 7.63
C LEU A 33 4.35 -7.64 7.23
N ASN A 34 5.36 -7.51 6.37
CA ASN A 34 6.25 -8.62 6.03
C ASN A 34 7.01 -9.13 7.26
N LEU A 35 7.37 -8.24 8.19
CA LEU A 35 7.99 -8.65 9.46
C LEU A 35 7.01 -9.43 10.35
N ALA A 36 5.77 -8.98 10.46
CA ALA A 36 4.73 -9.65 11.24
C ALA A 36 4.23 -10.96 10.59
N ALA A 37 4.26 -11.05 9.26
CA ALA A 37 3.80 -12.19 8.47
C ALA A 37 4.90 -13.23 8.19
N SER A 38 6.17 -12.88 8.43
CA SER A 38 7.33 -13.77 8.36
C SER A 38 7.13 -15.12 9.10
N PRO A 39 6.64 -15.19 10.35
CA PRO A 39 6.40 -16.48 11.03
C PRO A 39 5.33 -17.35 10.36
N LEU A 40 4.49 -16.78 9.50
CA LEU A 40 3.46 -17.50 8.75
C LEU A 40 3.93 -17.92 7.34
N GLY A 41 5.18 -17.62 6.97
CA GLY A 41 5.72 -17.88 5.63
C GLY A 41 5.10 -17.01 4.54
N LEU A 42 4.37 -15.96 4.91
CA LEU A 42 3.69 -15.07 3.97
C LEU A 42 4.57 -13.85 3.68
N HIS A 43 4.69 -13.50 2.40
CA HIS A 43 5.41 -12.32 1.95
C HIS A 43 4.56 -11.54 0.95
N VAL A 44 4.37 -10.25 1.21
CA VAL A 44 3.76 -9.33 0.25
C VAL A 44 4.86 -8.73 -0.60
N GLY A 45 4.69 -8.83 -1.92
CA GLY A 45 5.62 -8.24 -2.88
C GLY A 45 5.74 -6.72 -2.70
N TRP A 46 6.96 -6.25 -2.50
CA TRP A 46 7.25 -4.82 -2.34
C TRP A 46 7.47 -4.18 -3.71
N ASN A 47 6.55 -3.31 -4.13
CA ASN A 47 6.66 -2.53 -5.35
C ASN A 47 5.95 -1.16 -5.16
N PRO A 48 6.13 -0.19 -6.07
CA PRO A 48 5.55 1.14 -5.93
C PRO A 48 4.02 1.12 -5.86
N VAL A 49 3.37 0.17 -6.54
CA VAL A 49 1.92 0.02 -6.57
C VAL A 49 1.40 -0.50 -5.23
N SER A 50 2.02 -1.53 -4.66
CA SER A 50 1.65 -2.07 -3.34
C SER A 50 1.91 -1.06 -2.24
N ALA A 51 2.99 -0.27 -2.34
CA ALA A 51 3.25 0.84 -1.42
C ALA A 51 2.18 1.94 -1.55
N LEU A 52 1.79 2.35 -2.76
CA LEU A 52 0.71 3.32 -2.95
C LEU A 52 -0.62 2.81 -2.40
N ILE A 53 -0.96 1.54 -2.64
CA ILE A 53 -2.19 0.92 -2.12
C ILE A 53 -2.16 0.90 -0.58
N ALA A 54 -1.06 0.44 0.02
CA ALA A 54 -0.88 0.38 1.47
C ALA A 54 -0.89 1.78 2.11
N GLY A 55 -0.28 2.77 1.48
CA GLY A 55 -0.20 4.15 1.97
C GLY A 55 -1.51 4.92 1.84
N SER A 56 -2.17 4.80 0.68
CA SER A 56 -3.42 5.52 0.40
C SER A 56 -4.64 4.97 1.14
N LEU A 57 -4.67 3.65 1.39
CA LEU A 57 -5.76 3.00 2.12
C LEU A 57 -5.41 2.78 3.59
N GLY A 58 -4.13 2.78 3.98
CA GLY A 58 -3.68 2.48 5.35
C GLY A 58 -3.96 1.03 5.76
N LEU A 59 -4.33 0.84 7.03
CA LEU A 59 -4.63 -0.46 7.65
C LEU A 59 -5.55 -1.38 6.81
N PRO A 60 -6.70 -0.91 6.25
CA PRO A 60 -7.53 -1.78 5.41
C PRO A 60 -6.87 -2.19 4.09
N GLY A 61 -6.03 -1.34 3.48
CA GLY A 61 -5.28 -1.71 2.26
C GLY A 61 -4.19 -2.74 2.54
N VAL A 62 -3.52 -2.58 3.66
CA VAL A 62 -2.51 -3.50 4.18
C VAL A 62 -3.12 -4.88 4.47
N ALA A 63 -4.29 -4.92 5.11
CA ALA A 63 -5.03 -6.17 5.34
C ALA A 63 -5.49 -6.84 4.03
N ALA A 64 -5.97 -6.05 3.06
CA ALA A 64 -6.37 -6.57 1.75
C ALA A 64 -5.18 -7.19 0.99
N LEU A 65 -4.01 -6.57 1.05
CA LEU A 65 -2.78 -7.11 0.44
C LEU A 65 -2.31 -8.39 1.12
N LEU A 66 -2.45 -8.51 2.45
CA LEU A 66 -2.16 -9.73 3.18
C LEU A 66 -3.09 -10.88 2.74
N VAL A 67 -4.39 -10.61 2.63
CA VAL A 67 -5.38 -11.61 2.17
C VAL A 67 -5.10 -12.02 0.72
N LEU A 68 -4.75 -11.06 -0.14
CA LEU A 68 -4.37 -11.35 -1.52
C LEU A 68 -3.09 -12.19 -1.60
N ALA A 69 -2.06 -11.87 -0.82
CA ALA A 69 -0.83 -12.66 -0.76
C ALA A 69 -1.10 -14.07 -0.20
N ALA A 70 -1.94 -14.20 0.82
CA ALA A 70 -2.33 -15.49 1.40
C ALA A 70 -3.15 -16.36 0.43
N THR A 71 -4.00 -15.75 -0.39
CA THR A 71 -4.77 -16.47 -1.42
C THR A 71 -3.90 -16.84 -2.62
N ALA A 72 -3.01 -15.95 -3.07
CA ALA A 72 -2.05 -16.23 -4.13
C ALA A 72 -1.07 -17.36 -3.75
N ALA A 73 -0.61 -17.41 -2.50
CA ALA A 73 0.24 -18.49 -2.00
C ALA A 73 -0.46 -19.86 -1.90
N ARG A 74 -1.80 -19.91 -2.04
CA ARG A 74 -2.61 -21.13 -2.00
C ARG A 74 -3.05 -21.63 -3.39
N LEU A 75 -2.75 -20.88 -4.45
CA LEU A 75 -3.04 -21.30 -5.82
C LEU A 75 -1.84 -22.12 -6.35
N PRO A 76 -2.07 -23.34 -6.87
CA PRO A 76 -1.01 -24.23 -7.38
C PRO A 76 -0.35 -23.72 -8.66
#